data_AF-A0A919I3T2-F1
#
_entry.id   AF-A0A919I3T2-F1
#
_cell.length_a   1.000
_cell.length_b   1.000
_cell.length_c   1.000
_cell.angle_alpha   90.00
_cell.angle_beta   90.00
_cell.angle_gamma   90.00
#
_symmetry.space_group_name_H-M   'P 1'
#
loop_
_entity.id
_entity.type
_entity.pdbx_description
1 polymer ?
#
loop_
_entity_poly.entity_id
_entity_poly.type
_entity_poly.pdbx_seq_one_letter_code
_entity_poly.pdbx_strand_id
1 'polypeptide(L)'
;MHEQVGQFTHQHLSGHAGLVLNPRALDLRLFLSQWASAFHLNDNGRQSIQFFDHHGDALLKVYATTQTDMAAQETLIAEHRVAAPAPLACARWSR
;
A
#
# COMPACT_ATOMS: atom_id res chain seq x y z
N MET A 1 16.00 2.92 -2.40
CA MET A 1 15.10 1.95 -1.76
C MET A 1 15.21 2.16 -0.26
N HIS A 2 14.09 2.35 0.44
CA HIS A 2 14.05 2.54 1.89
C HIS A 2 13.09 1.49 2.46
N GLU A 3 13.54 0.76 3.48
CA GLU A 3 12.75 -0.24 4.17
C GLU A 3 12.67 0.14 5.65
N GLN A 4 11.47 0.05 6.21
CA GLN A 4 11.25 0.38 7.61
C GLN A 4 10.14 -0.47 8.20
N VAL A 5 10.41 -1.08 9.34
CA VAL A 5 9.43 -1.85 10.12
C VAL A 5 8.69 -0.90 11.05
N GLY A 6 7.37 -1.07 11.15
CA GLY A 6 6.53 -0.32 12.08
C GLY A 6 5.05 -0.59 11.86
N GLN A 7 4.20 0.30 12.39
CA GLN A 7 2.75 0.19 12.34
C GLN A 7 2.16 1.43 11.65
N PHE A 8 1.02 1.24 10.97
CA PHE A 8 0.25 2.34 10.38
C PHE A 8 -0.61 3.04 11.44
N THR A 9 0.01 3.57 12.49
CA THR A 9 -0.64 4.35 13.55
C THR A 9 -0.36 5.85 13.36
N HIS A 10 -1.11 6.70 14.08
CA HIS A 10 -1.01 8.18 13.98
C HIS A 10 -1.17 8.68 12.53
N GLN A 11 -2.22 8.20 11.87
CA GLN A 11 -2.53 8.56 10.48
C GLN A 11 -3.30 9.88 10.44
N HIS A 12 -2.82 10.80 9.59
CA HIS A 12 -3.50 12.03 9.24
C HIS A 12 -3.66 12.06 7.72
N LEU A 13 -4.76 11.50 7.21
CA LEU A 13 -5.02 11.33 5.77
C LEU A 13 -5.90 12.44 5.16
N SER A 14 -5.89 13.62 5.75
CA SER A 14 -6.74 14.76 5.36
C SER A 14 -5.94 15.85 4.66
N GLY A 15 -6.52 16.47 3.61
CA GLY A 15 -5.87 17.55 2.87
C GLY A 15 -5.11 17.07 1.62
N HIS A 16 -4.12 17.85 1.17
CA HIS A 16 -3.37 17.60 -0.07
C HIS A 16 -2.35 16.46 0.04
N ALA A 17 -1.95 16.08 1.27
CA ALA A 17 -1.03 14.99 1.54
C ALA A 17 -1.43 14.26 2.82
N GLY A 18 -1.37 12.93 2.79
CA GLY A 18 -1.50 12.07 3.95
C GLY A 18 -0.17 11.93 4.69
N LEU A 19 -0.25 11.69 5.99
CA LEU A 19 0.90 11.51 6.86
C LEU A 19 0.68 10.31 7.77
N VAL A 20 1.70 9.45 7.90
CA VAL A 20 1.84 8.48 8.97
C VAL A 20 3.06 8.92 9.76
N LEU A 21 2.89 9.34 11.02
CA LEU A 21 3.98 9.92 11.80
C LEU A 21 4.18 9.16 13.11
N ASN A 22 5.20 8.32 13.13
CA ASN A 22 5.66 7.59 14.30
C ASN A 22 7.15 7.88 14.50
N PRO A 23 7.52 8.89 15.30
CA PRO A 23 8.91 9.29 15.46
C PRO A 23 9.82 8.09 15.77
N ARG A 24 10.88 7.92 14.96
CA ARG A 24 11.87 6.81 15.03
C ARG A 24 11.31 5.43 14.62
N ALA A 25 10.07 5.38 14.14
CA ALA A 25 9.41 4.24 13.55
C ALA A 25 8.78 4.69 12.22
N LEU A 26 7.75 3.99 11.73
CA LEU A 26 7.21 4.20 10.40
C LEU A 26 6.72 5.64 10.18
N ASP A 27 7.51 6.40 9.41
CA ASP A 27 7.28 7.80 9.06
C ASP A 27 7.09 7.93 7.54
N LEU A 28 5.86 8.23 7.09
CA LEU A 28 5.51 8.29 5.67
C LEU A 28 4.81 9.60 5.31
N ARG A 29 5.19 10.18 4.18
CA ARG A 29 4.47 11.28 3.52
C ARG A 29 3.82 10.72 2.25
N LEU A 30 2.50 10.83 2.16
CA LEU A 30 1.69 10.16 1.15
C LEU A 30 0.99 11.19 0.26
N PHE A 31 1.22 11.16 -1.04
CA PHE A 31 0.46 11.96 -1.99
C PHE A 31 -0.69 11.12 -2.55
N LEU A 32 -1.77 11.00 -1.79
CA LEU A 32 -2.87 10.05 -2.05
C LEU A 32 -3.53 10.25 -3.43
N SER A 33 -3.50 11.45 -4.00
CA SER A 33 -4.02 11.72 -5.34
C SER A 33 -3.27 10.98 -6.45
N GLN A 34 -2.08 10.46 -6.19
CA GLN A 34 -1.31 9.67 -7.15
C GLN A 34 -1.60 8.17 -7.05
N TRP A 35 -2.30 7.71 -6.02
CA TRP A 35 -2.52 6.30 -5.76
C TRP A 35 -3.66 5.80 -6.63
N ALA A 36 -3.38 4.83 -7.50
CA ALA A 36 -4.34 4.37 -8.50
C ALA A 36 -4.83 2.94 -8.26
N SER A 37 -3.93 2.05 -7.82
CA SER A 37 -4.26 0.63 -7.66
C SER A 37 -3.51 -0.02 -6.51
N ALA A 38 -4.08 -1.10 -5.98
CA ALA A 38 -3.50 -1.90 -4.92
C ALA A 38 -3.68 -3.39 -5.20
N PHE A 39 -2.66 -4.19 -4.88
CA PHE A 39 -2.66 -5.63 -5.08
C PHE A 39 -2.19 -6.35 -3.83
N HIS A 40 -2.89 -7.42 -3.47
CA HIS A 40 -2.38 -8.40 -2.53
C HIS A 40 -1.63 -9.50 -3.30
N LEU A 41 -0.40 -9.79 -2.90
CA LEU A 41 0.42 -10.85 -3.45
C LEU A 41 0.83 -11.80 -2.33
N ASN A 42 0.81 -13.10 -2.64
CA ASN A 42 1.45 -14.13 -1.84
C ASN A 42 2.48 -14.83 -2.74
N ASP A 43 3.75 -14.54 -2.50
CA ASP A 43 4.87 -15.13 -3.23
C ASP A 43 5.62 -16.09 -2.30
N ASN A 44 5.42 -17.39 -2.49
CA ASN A 44 6.06 -18.44 -1.70
C ASN A 44 5.94 -18.24 -0.17
N GLY A 45 4.77 -17.82 0.29
CA GLY A 45 4.49 -17.57 1.71
C GLY A 45 4.84 -16.15 2.17
N ARG A 46 5.49 -15.33 1.33
CA ARG A 46 5.72 -13.92 1.61
C ARG A 46 4.53 -13.10 1.12
N GLN A 47 3.69 -12.68 2.07
CA GLN A 47 2.53 -11.83 1.77
C GLN A 47 2.90 -10.35 1.71
N SER A 48 2.29 -9.64 0.75
CA SER A 48 2.41 -8.20 0.65
C SER A 48 1.17 -7.53 0.08
N ILE A 49 0.95 -6.28 0.48
CA ILE A 49 0.03 -5.35 -0.18
C ILE A 49 0.88 -4.29 -0.87
N GLN A 50 0.70 -4.13 -2.18
CA GLN A 50 1.51 -3.25 -3.02
C GLN A 50 0.62 -2.21 -3.70
N PHE A 51 1.05 -0.95 -3.66
CA PHE A 51 0.34 0.20 -4.18
C PHE A 51 1.09 0.81 -5.36
N PHE A 52 0.35 1.21 -6.39
CA PHE A 52 0.90 1.72 -7.64
C PHE A 52 0.18 2.99 -8.09
N ASP A 53 0.90 3.84 -8.83
CA ASP A 53 0.34 5.05 -9.41
C ASP A 53 -0.40 4.81 -10.74
N HIS A 54 -0.90 5.90 -11.35
CA HIS A 54 -1.62 5.85 -12.62
C HIS A 54 -0.76 5.41 -13.81
N HIS A 55 0.56 5.44 -13.67
CA HIS A 55 1.53 4.95 -14.65
C HIS A 55 1.99 3.52 -14.34
N GLY A 56 1.49 2.90 -13.26
CA GLY A 56 1.87 1.56 -12.84
C GLY A 56 3.22 1.50 -12.11
N ASP A 57 3.79 2.65 -11.74
CA ASP A 57 5.01 2.70 -10.94
C ASP A 57 4.68 2.41 -9.46
N ALA A 58 5.58 1.69 -8.77
CA ALA A 58 5.34 1.27 -7.39
C ALA A 58 5.52 2.45 -6.41
N LEU A 59 4.49 2.73 -5.62
CA LEU A 59 4.47 3.78 -4.59
C LEU A 59 4.86 3.26 -3.21
N LEU A 60 4.27 2.15 -2.78
CA LEU A 60 4.52 1.54 -1.48
C LEU A 60 4.33 0.01 -1.55
N LYS A 61 5.18 -0.73 -0.82
CA LYS A 61 5.01 -2.17 -0.61
C LYS A 61 5.03 -2.45 0.87
N VAL A 62 3.95 -3.05 1.37
CA VAL A 62 3.81 -3.44 2.76
C VAL A 62 3.93 -4.95 2.84
N TYR A 63 4.99 -5.44 3.48
CA TYR A 63 5.23 -6.86 3.66
C TYR A 63 4.77 -7.28 5.05
N ALA A 64 4.08 -8.42 5.13
CA ALA A 64 3.80 -9.06 6.41
C ALA A 64 5.12 -9.51 7.05
N THR A 65 5.20 -9.35 8.36
CA THR A 65 6.30 -9.82 9.22
C THR A 65 5.76 -10.85 10.21
N THR A 66 6.66 -11.46 10.98
CA THR A 66 6.28 -12.38 12.06
C THR A 66 5.42 -11.73 13.16
N GLN A 67 5.40 -10.40 13.24
CA GLN A 67 4.60 -9.64 14.21
C GLN A 67 3.28 -9.13 13.64
N THR A 68 3.00 -9.41 12.38
CA THR A 68 1.75 -8.95 11.73
C THR A 68 0.58 -9.77 12.24
N ASP A 69 -0.51 -9.10 12.63
CA ASP A 69 -1.78 -9.78 12.89
C ASP A 69 -2.36 -10.29 11.57
N MET A 70 -2.12 -11.57 11.30
CA MET A 70 -2.52 -12.19 10.05
C MET A 70 -4.03 -12.31 9.92
N ALA A 71 -4.78 -12.45 11.03
CA ALA A 71 -6.23 -12.52 10.98
C ALA A 71 -6.84 -11.17 10.59
N ALA A 72 -6.32 -10.08 11.16
CA ALA A 72 -6.71 -8.73 10.76
C ALA A 72 -6.34 -8.45 9.29
N GLN A 73 -5.16 -8.88 8.84
CA GLN A 73 -4.74 -8.73 7.45
C GLN A 73 -5.64 -9.51 6.48
N GLU A 74 -5.96 -10.76 6.79
CA GLU A 74 -6.87 -11.59 5.97
C GLU A 74 -8.26 -10.98 5.87
N THR A 75 -8.77 -10.43 6.97
CA THR A 75 -10.05 -9.71 7.01
C THR A 75 -10.02 -8.49 6.10
N LEU A 76 -8.99 -7.64 6.22
CA LEU A 76 -8.81 -6.46 5.36
C LEU A 76 -8.75 -6.83 3.88
N ILE A 77 -8.02 -7.90 3.53
CA ILE A 77 -7.92 -8.37 2.15
C ILE A 77 -9.28 -8.84 1.64
N ALA A 78 -10.04 -9.59 2.45
CA ALA A 78 -11.36 -10.07 2.07
C ALA A 78 -12.35 -8.92 1.84
N GLU A 79 -12.33 -7.89 2.69
CA GLU A 79 -13.20 -6.70 2.60
C GLU A 79 -12.95 -5.87 1.34
N HIS A 80 -11.69 -5.74 0.92
CA HIS A 80 -11.30 -4.88 -0.21
C HIS A 80 -11.06 -5.64 -1.53
N ARG A 81 -11.20 -6.96 -1.55
CA ARG A 81 -10.99 -7.76 -2.76
C ARG A 81 -12.10 -7.50 -3.79
N VAL A 82 -11.68 -7.14 -5.01
CA VAL A 82 -12.58 -7.07 -6.17
C VAL A 82 -12.57 -8.42 -6.90
N ALA A 83 -13.73 -9.08 -7.01
CA ALA A 83 -13.84 -10.42 -7.59
C ALA A 83 -13.53 -10.47 -9.10
N ALA A 84 -13.91 -9.43 -9.83
CA ALA A 84 -13.67 -9.29 -11.26
C ALA A 84 -13.04 -7.91 -11.53
N PRO A 85 -11.71 -7.77 -11.34
CA PRO A 85 -11.04 -6.50 -11.55
C PRO A 85 -11.07 -6.12 -13.04
N ALA A 86 -11.40 -4.86 -13.33
CA ALA A 86 -11.27 -4.31 -14.67
C ALA A 86 -9.78 -4.24 -15.06
N PRO A 87 -9.45 -4.28 -16.38
CA PRO A 87 -8.09 -4.03 -16.85
C PRO A 87 -7.57 -2.69 -16.35
N LEU A 88 -6.31 -2.65 -15.91
CA LEU A 88 -5.66 -1.41 -15.47
C LEU A 88 -5.30 -0.58 -16.70
N ALA A 89 -5.82 0.65 -16.77
CA ALA A 89 -5.36 1.64 -17.72
C ALA A 89 -4.12 2.33 -17.15
N CYS A 90 -2.94 1.95 -17.64
CA CYS A 90 -1.69 2.67 -17.36
C CYS A 90 -1.61 3.87 -18.31
N ALA A 91 -1.53 5.08 -17.75
CA ALA A 91 -1.31 6.29 -18.54
C ALA A 91 0.05 6.18 -19.23
N ARG A 92 0.04 6.09 -20.56
CA ARG A 92 1.27 6.02 -21.35
C ARG A 92 1.95 7.39 -21.31
N TRP A 93 3.22 7.45 -20.94
CA TRP A 93 4.02 8.66 -21.03
C TRP A 93 3.94 9.22 -22.47
N SER A 94 3.35 10.40 -22.62
CA SER A 94 3.49 11.19 -23.84
C SER A 94 4.95 11.67 -23.89
N ARG A 95 5.71 11.16 -24.87
CA ARG A 95 7.04 11.67 -25.18
C ARG A 95 6.97 13.11 -25.66
#